data_AF-V4A0R9-F1
#
_entry.id   AF-V4A0R9-F1
#
_cell.length_a   1.000
_cell.length_b   1.000
_cell.length_c   1.000
_cell.angle_alpha   90.00
_cell.angle_beta   90.00
_cell.angle_gamma   90.00
#
_symmetry.space_group_name_H-M   'P 1'
#
loop_
_entity.id
_entity.type
_entity.pdbx_description
1 polymer ?
#
loop_
_entity_poly.entity_id
_entity_poly.type
_entity_poly.pdbx_seq_one_letter_code
_entity_poly.pdbx_strand_id
1 'polypeptide(L)' 'MIYLSPFWKYKSIVDINECMEGGARCHKDAGCLNNKGSYNCICSGEFYGDGKNCRGWYK' A
#
# COMPACT_ATOMS: atom_id res chain seq x y z
N MET A 1 -12.04 -28.27 -13.79
CA MET A 1 -12.34 -27.64 -12.50
C MET A 1 -11.09 -26.91 -12.00
N ILE A 2 -11.00 -25.60 -12.24
CA ILE A 2 -10.17 -24.73 -11.39
C ILE A 2 -11.16 -23.72 -10.84
N TYR A 3 -11.90 -24.18 -9.82
CA TYR A 3 -12.69 -23.29 -9.01
C TYR A 3 -11.73 -22.36 -8.25
N LEU A 4 -12.16 -21.10 -8.08
CA LEU A 4 -12.04 -20.28 -6.87
C LEU A 4 -11.38 -18.89 -7.04
N SER A 5 -12.28 -17.93 -7.29
CA SER A 5 -12.38 -16.58 -6.67
C SER A 5 -11.46 -15.41 -7.08
N PRO A 6 -12.03 -14.18 -7.16
CA PRO A 6 -11.43 -12.98 -7.74
C PRO A 6 -10.51 -12.30 -6.72
N PHE A 7 -9.43 -11.65 -7.16
CA PHE A 7 -8.43 -10.91 -6.35
C PHE A 7 -7.15 -11.71 -5.99
N TRP A 8 -6.15 -11.60 -6.89
CA TRP A 8 -4.70 -11.54 -6.63
C TRP A 8 -4.06 -12.55 -5.65
N LYS A 9 -3.69 -13.76 -6.10
CA LYS A 9 -2.87 -14.68 -5.28
C LYS A 9 -1.70 -15.35 -6.01
N TYR A 10 -1.50 -15.09 -7.30
CA TYR A 10 -0.26 -15.50 -7.96
C TYR A 10 0.84 -14.50 -7.59
N LYS A 11 1.79 -14.95 -6.77
CA LYS A 11 3.03 -14.20 -6.52
C LYS A 11 3.75 -14.07 -7.86
N SER A 12 3.54 -12.93 -8.50
CA SER A 12 4.22 -12.57 -9.73
C SER A 12 5.73 -12.65 -9.53
N ILE A 13 6.43 -13.30 -10.46
CA ILE A 13 7.90 -13.34 -10.52
C ILE A 13 8.48 -11.93 -10.74
N VAL A 14 7.69 -11.04 -11.35
CA VAL A 14 7.96 -9.62 -11.52
C VAL A 14 7.15 -8.83 -10.51
N ASP A 15 7.81 -8.02 -9.70
CA ASP A 15 7.11 -7.16 -8.76
C ASP A 15 6.33 -6.05 -9.49
N ILE A 16 5.07 -5.86 -9.14
CA ILE A 16 4.28 -4.73 -9.65
C ILE A 16 4.49 -3.59 -8.67
N ASN A 17 4.98 -2.44 -9.15
CA ASN A 17 5.13 -1.29 -8.29
C ASN A 17 3.80 -0.55 -8.13
N GLU A 18 3.01 -0.92 -7.12
CA GLU A 18 1.69 -0.32 -6.94
C GLU A 18 1.75 1.17 -6.57
N CYS A 19 2.90 1.65 -6.08
CA CYS A 19 3.14 3.07 -5.81
C CYS A 19 3.24 3.90 -7.11
N MET A 20 3.76 3.33 -8.19
CA MET A 20 3.89 4.01 -9.50
C MET A 20 2.65 3.81 -10.38
N GLU A 21 2.03 2.62 -10.31
CA GLU A 21 0.84 2.27 -11.10
C GLU A 21 -0.45 2.89 -10.53
N GLY A 22 -0.39 3.59 -9.40
CA GLY A 22 -1.55 4.16 -8.73
C GLY A 22 -2.48 3.12 -8.07
N GLY A 23 -2.03 1.87 -7.96
CA GLY A 23 -2.74 0.79 -7.26
C GLY A 23 -2.64 0.88 -5.73
N ALA A 24 -1.66 1.63 -5.22
CA ALA A 24 -1.45 1.82 -3.80
C ALA A 24 -2.53 2.69 -3.16
N ARG A 25 -3.18 2.16 -2.12
CA ARG A 25 -4.20 2.87 -1.33
C ARG A 25 -3.62 3.36 -0.01
N CYS A 26 -2.72 4.33 -0.09
CA CYS A 26 -2.16 5.02 1.06
C CYS A 26 -2.99 6.24 1.45
N HIS A 27 -2.84 6.70 2.70
CA HIS A 27 -3.39 7.99 3.12
C HIS A 27 -2.77 9.14 2.32
N LYS A 28 -3.50 10.25 2.15
CA LYS A 28 -2.98 11.45 1.46
C LYS A 28 -1.72 12.03 2.13
N ASP A 29 -1.60 11.85 3.45
CA ASP A 29 -0.48 12.29 4.27
C ASP A 29 0.50 11.14 4.56
N ALA A 30 0.52 10.11 3.71
CA ALA A 30 1.44 8.98 3.78
C ALA A 30 2.23 8.83 2.48
N GLY A 31 3.49 8.42 2.62
CA GLY A 31 4.31 7.94 1.52
C GLY A 31 4.04 6.48 1.21
N CYS A 32 4.19 6.09 -0.05
CA CYS A 32 4.13 4.71 -0.50
C CYS A 32 5.54 4.14 -0.68
N LEU A 33 5.79 2.96 -0.11
CA LEU A 33 7.03 2.20 -0.25
C LEU A 33 6.74 0.86 -0.91
N ASN A 34 7.19 0.69 -2.15
CA ASN A 34 7.03 -0.55 -2.88
C ASN A 34 7.94 -1.65 -2.32
N ASN A 35 7.41 -2.85 -2.09
CA ASN A 35 8.19 -4.02 -1.69
C ASN A 35 7.82 -5.20 -2.58
N LYS A 36 8.72 -6.18 -2.68
CA LYS A 36 8.50 -7.33 -3.56
C LYS A 36 7.27 -8.14 -3.12
N GLY A 37 6.20 -8.07 -3.91
CA GLY A 37 4.92 -8.73 -3.74
C GLY A 37 3.87 -7.91 -2.97
N SER A 38 4.19 -6.70 -2.49
CA SER A 38 3.24 -5.77 -1.84
C SER A 38 3.88 -4.41 -1.55
N TYR A 39 3.08 -3.37 -1.44
CA TYR A 39 3.50 -2.07 -0.93
C TYR A 39 3.24 -1.89 0.58
N ASN A 40 3.93 -0.93 1.18
CA ASN A 40 3.70 -0.39 2.51
C ASN A 40 3.36 1.09 2.42
N CYS A 41 2.52 1.58 3.33
CA CYS A 41 2.23 3.00 3.47
C CYS A 41 2.80 3.49 4.80
N ILE A 42 3.45 4.65 4.80
CA ILE A 42 4.10 5.20 5.98
C ILE A 42 3.66 6.66 6.12
N CYS A 43 3.08 7.03 7.26
CA CYS A 43 2.69 8.42 7.53
C CYS A 43 3.91 9.34 7.43
N SER A 44 3.76 10.47 6.75
CA SER A 44 4.85 11.41 6.52
C SER A 44 5.04 12.36 7.70
N GLY A 45 6.30 12.77 7.96
CA GLY A 45 6.63 13.80 8.95
C GLY A 45 6.12 13.47 10.37
N GLU A 46 5.43 14.43 10.97
CA GLU A 46 4.86 14.36 12.32
C GLU A 46 3.48 13.68 12.38
N PHE A 47 3.06 12.98 11.32
CA PHE A 47 1.79 12.26 11.35
C PHE A 47 1.99 10.83 11.86
N TYR A 48 1.03 10.32 12.64
CA TYR A 48 1.07 8.96 13.19
C TYR A 48 -0.13 8.14 12.71
N GLY A 49 0.06 6.82 12.61
CA GLY A 49 -0.98 5.90 12.16
C GLY A 49 -0.43 4.67 11.45
N ASP A 50 -1.30 3.98 10.72
CA ASP A 50 -1.01 2.75 9.97
C ASP A 50 -0.63 3.01 8.49
N GLY A 51 -0.41 4.27 8.12
CA GLY A 51 -0.15 4.68 6.74
C GLY A 51 -1.37 4.74 5.83
N LYS A 52 -2.49 4.12 6.21
CA LYS A 52 -3.79 4.27 5.53
C LYS A 52 -4.68 5.32 6.19
N ASN A 53 -4.47 5.53 7.48
CA ASN A 53 -5.11 6.52 8.32
C ASN A 53 -4.02 7.24 9.10
N CYS A 54 -3.61 8.41 8.62
CA CYS A 54 -2.64 9.24 9.32
C CYS A 54 -3.37 10.37 10.06
N ARG A 55 -2.98 10.61 11.31
CA ARG A 55 -3.50 11.68 12.16
C ARG A 55 -2.34 12.58 12.58
N GLY A 56 -2.56 13.89 12.58
CA GLY A 56 -1.60 14.84 13.12
C GLY A 56 -1.69 14.89 14.65
N TRP A 57 -0.58 15.21 15.31
CA TRP A 57 -0.55 15.43 16.76
C TRP A 57 -1.28 16.71 17.20
N TYR A 58 -1.40 17.69 16.30
CA TYR A 58 -2.06 18.96 16.58
C TYR A 58 -3.57 18.82 16.39
N LYS A 59 -4.30 18.94 17.49
CA LYS A 59 -5.76 18.95 17.53
C LYS A 59 -6.25 20.37 17.71
#